data_AF-A0A4P5R4Y3-F1
#
_entry.id   AF-A0A4P5R4Y3-F1
#
_cell.length_a   1.000
_cell.length_b   1.000
_cell.length_c   1.000
_cell.angle_alpha   90.00
_cell.angle_beta   90.00
_cell.angle_gamma   90.00
#
_symmetry.space_group_name_H-M   'P 1'
#
loop_
_entity.id
_entity.type
_entity.pdbx_description
1 polymer ?
#
loop_
_entity_poly.entity_id
_entity_poly.type
_entity_poly.pdbx_seq_one_letter_code
_entity_poly.pdbx_strand_id
1 'polypeptide(L)'
;MQAEVFFIYHNGEQRGPFTAAQLNHWHRCGFIDDETLYWREGLEQWQPVAQIVLRRKRRNRRLFWYILLAALAAITLFVKLVGHVTADRWRELTSGDLTGESAWWRARGLVRDQLPRGTEVQFDPFASATVTIQEKVNANVVLGGTLTDSSGKAEHGAWRVLLRYNESRGAWAAAPK
;
A
#
# COMPACT_ATOMS: atom_id res chain seq x y z
N MET A 1 -30.34 26.27 38.19
CA MET A 1 -29.80 24.91 38.42
C MET A 1 -28.31 25.08 38.62
N GLN A 2 -27.79 24.85 39.83
CA GLN A 2 -26.35 24.91 40.08
C GLN A 2 -25.69 23.74 39.35
N ALA A 3 -24.58 23.98 38.65
CA ALA A 3 -23.83 22.91 38.01
C ALA A 3 -23.25 22.00 39.10
N GLU A 4 -23.44 20.69 39.00
CA GLU A 4 -22.84 19.76 39.96
C GLU A 4 -21.32 19.81 39.85
N VAL A 5 -20.67 20.03 41.00
CA VAL A 5 -19.24 20.19 41.14
C VAL A 5 -18.64 18.99 41.85
N PHE A 6 -17.56 18.44 41.27
CA PHE A 6 -16.88 17.26 41.77
C PHE A 6 -15.40 17.55 42.06
N PHE A 7 -14.88 16.95 43.12
CA PHE A 7 -13.46 16.93 43.46
C PHE A 7 -12.95 15.50 43.30
N ILE A 8 -11.69 15.34 42.90
CA ILE A 8 -11.04 14.03 42.78
C ILE A 8 -9.81 13.97 43.68
N TYR A 9 -9.51 12.76 44.17
CA TYR A 9 -8.27 12.48 44.88
C TYR A 9 -7.31 11.77 43.93
N HIS A 10 -6.25 12.46 43.53
CA HIS A 10 -5.30 11.97 42.55
C HIS A 10 -3.88 12.38 42.94
N ASN A 11 -2.95 11.41 42.98
CA ASN A 11 -1.56 11.60 43.39
C ASN A 11 -1.36 12.22 44.78
N GLY A 12 -2.22 11.86 45.75
CA GLY A 12 -2.12 12.33 47.13
C GLY A 12 -2.70 13.72 47.37
N GLU A 13 -3.29 14.35 46.34
CA GLU A 13 -3.89 15.68 46.44
C GLU A 13 -5.35 15.66 46.03
N GLN A 14 -6.15 16.49 46.71
CA GLN A 14 -7.50 16.82 46.26
C GLN A 14 -7.43 17.87 45.15
N ARG A 15 -8.05 17.58 44.00
CA ARG A 15 -8.11 18.47 42.83
C ARG A 15 -9.56 18.71 42.42
N GLY A 16 -9.85 19.93 41.99
CA GLY A 16 -11.18 20.37 41.57
C GLY A 16 -11.33 21.86 41.80
N PRO A 17 -12.50 22.44 41.50
CA PRO A 17 -13.74 21.79 41.06
C PRO A 17 -13.77 21.34 39.60
N PHE A 18 -14.36 20.17 39.32
CA PHE A 18 -14.57 19.63 37.97
C PHE A 18 -16.03 19.29 37.71
N THR A 19 -16.40 19.24 36.43
CA THR A 19 -17.72 18.78 35.97
C THR A 19 -17.70 17.29 35.64
N ALA A 20 -18.85 16.61 35.68
CA ALA A 20 -18.96 15.22 35.26
C ALA A 20 -18.45 14.98 33.82
N ALA A 21 -18.65 15.95 32.92
CA ALA A 21 -18.14 15.89 31.54
C ALA A 21 -16.60 15.90 31.48
N GLN A 22 -15.94 16.72 32.30
CA GLN A 22 -14.48 16.74 32.40
C GLN A 22 -13.94 15.43 32.98
N LEU A 23 -14.55 14.91 34.04
CA LEU A 23 -14.15 13.62 34.63
C LEU A 23 -14.32 12.48 33.63
N ASN A 24 -15.42 12.45 32.88
CA ASN A 24 -15.64 11.46 31.84
C ASN A 24 -14.60 11.59 30.70
N HIS A 25 -14.21 12.81 30.33
CA HIS A 25 -13.14 13.03 29.36
C HIS A 25 -11.79 12.51 29.87
N TRP A 26 -11.42 12.81 31.10
CA TRP A 26 -10.17 12.36 31.71
C TRP A 26 -10.11 10.85 31.90
N HIS A 27 -11.23 10.24 32.28
CA HIS A 27 -11.37 8.80 32.34
C HIS A 27 -11.19 8.16 30.95
N ARG A 28 -11.81 8.74 29.91
CA ARG A 28 -11.64 8.29 28.52
C ARG A 28 -10.21 8.41 28.00
N CYS A 29 -9.47 9.42 28.44
CA CYS A 29 -8.07 9.62 28.10
C CYS A 29 -7.11 8.75 28.94
N GLY A 30 -7.61 8.07 29.98
CA GLY A 30 -6.80 7.23 30.88
C GLY A 30 -6.00 8.03 31.91
N PHE A 31 -6.37 9.29 32.17
CA PHE A 31 -5.70 10.14 33.17
C PHE A 31 -6.15 9.80 34.60
N ILE A 32 -7.39 9.33 34.74
CA ILE A 32 -7.95 8.78 35.97
C ILE A 32 -8.49 7.39 35.67
N ASP A 33 -8.37 6.48 36.62
CA ASP A 33 -8.85 5.11 36.53
C ASP A 33 -10.22 4.93 37.21
N ASP A 34 -10.75 3.70 37.17
CA ASP A 34 -12.04 3.37 37.77
C ASP A 34 -12.04 3.51 39.31
N GLU A 35 -10.87 3.36 39.94
CA GLU A 35 -10.67 3.36 41.39
C GLU A 35 -10.36 4.76 41.96
N THR A 36 -10.06 5.72 41.07
CA THR A 36 -9.83 7.12 41.44
C THR A 36 -11.06 7.61 42.20
N LEU A 37 -10.83 8.22 43.37
CA LEU A 37 -11.91 8.64 44.24
C LEU A 37 -12.39 10.04 43.86
N TYR A 38 -13.70 10.26 43.94
CA TYR A 38 -14.34 11.56 43.85
C TYR A 38 -15.17 11.89 45.10
N TRP A 39 -15.36 13.18 45.34
CA TRP A 39 -16.24 13.71 46.36
C TRP A 39 -17.04 14.88 45.79
N ARG A 40 -18.24 15.10 46.33
CA ARG A 40 -19.07 16.27 46.05
C ARG A 40 -19.82 16.65 47.31
N GLU A 41 -20.29 17.89 47.35
CA GLU A 41 -21.11 18.39 48.45
C GLU A 41 -22.34 17.50 48.67
N GLY A 42 -22.57 17.12 49.94
CA GLY A 42 -23.63 16.17 50.33
C GLY A 42 -23.20 14.69 50.40
N LEU A 43 -21.95 14.35 50.08
CA LEU A 43 -21.41 13.01 50.33
C LEU A 43 -20.65 12.96 51.67
N GLU A 44 -20.93 11.94 52.48
CA GLU A 44 -20.23 11.69 53.75
C GLU A 44 -18.82 11.09 53.54
N GLN A 45 -18.62 10.39 52.43
CA GLN A 45 -17.39 9.69 52.11
C GLN A 45 -17.04 9.79 50.63
N TRP A 46 -15.75 9.65 50.31
CA TRP A 46 -15.25 9.56 48.96
C TRP A 46 -15.79 8.30 48.25
N GLN A 47 -16.14 8.43 46.98
CA GLN A 47 -16.70 7.35 46.16
C GLN A 47 -15.84 7.11 44.90
N PRO A 48 -15.78 5.90 44.33
CA PRO A 48 -15.05 5.65 43.08
C PRO A 48 -15.66 6.37 41.88
N VAL A 49 -14.82 6.98 41.04
CA VAL A 49 -15.20 7.73 39.82
C VAL A 49 -15.97 6.84 38.85
N ALA A 50 -15.77 5.51 38.88
CA ALA A 50 -16.54 4.54 38.10
C ALA A 50 -18.07 4.64 38.25
N GLN A 51 -18.59 5.26 39.33
CA GLN A 51 -20.02 5.46 39.52
C GLN A 51 -20.61 6.58 38.65
N ILE A 52 -19.78 7.53 38.20
CA ILE A 52 -20.23 8.74 37.49
C ILE A 52 -19.71 8.81 36.04
N VAL A 53 -18.69 8.04 35.68
CA VAL A 53 -18.13 8.00 34.31
C VAL A 53 -18.69 6.85 33.49
N LEU A 54 -18.75 7.03 32.17
CA LEU A 54 -19.28 6.02 31.26
C LEU A 54 -18.23 4.91 31.05
N ARG A 55 -18.50 3.70 31.55
CA ARG A 55 -17.65 2.52 31.32
C ARG A 55 -17.58 2.18 29.83
N ARG A 56 -16.39 2.27 29.24
CA ARG A 56 -16.14 1.71 27.90
C ARG A 56 -16.01 0.19 28.03
N LYS A 57 -16.83 -0.60 27.30
CA LYS A 57 -16.60 -2.05 27.16
C LYS A 57 -15.15 -2.27 26.71
N ARG A 58 -14.35 -2.99 27.53
CA ARG A 58 -12.96 -3.34 27.21
C ARG A 58 -12.89 -3.95 25.81
N ARG A 59 -12.24 -3.25 24.87
CA ARG A 59 -12.02 -3.74 23.51
C ARG A 59 -11.15 -5.01 23.60
N ASN A 60 -11.69 -6.14 23.15
CA ASN A 60 -11.07 -7.45 23.33
C ASN A 60 -9.72 -7.51 22.60
N ARG A 61 -8.60 -7.56 23.34
CA ARG A 61 -7.24 -7.50 22.80
C ARG A 61 -6.94 -8.63 21.80
N ARG A 62 -7.62 -9.78 21.93
CA ARG A 62 -7.54 -10.90 20.98
C ARG A 62 -8.16 -10.58 19.62
N LEU A 63 -9.26 -9.82 19.60
CA LEU A 63 -9.94 -9.41 18.36
C LEU A 63 -9.04 -8.56 17.47
N PHE A 64 -8.23 -7.66 18.08
CA PHE A 64 -7.26 -6.86 17.36
C PHE A 64 -6.22 -7.74 16.62
N TRP A 65 -5.70 -8.78 17.29
CA TRP A 65 -4.75 -9.70 16.67
C TRP A 65 -5.36 -10.54 15.54
N TYR A 66 -6.62 -10.97 15.68
CA TYR A 66 -7.33 -11.66 14.58
C TYR A 66 -7.51 -10.76 13.35
N ILE A 67 -7.86 -9.49 13.54
CA ILE A 67 -7.98 -8.52 12.44
C ILE A 67 -6.62 -8.29 11.77
N LEU A 68 -5.55 -8.16 12.55
CA LEU A 68 -4.20 -7.97 12.02
C LEU A 68 -3.77 -9.17 11.15
N LEU A 69 -3.99 -10.40 11.63
CA LEU A 69 -3.69 -11.63 10.89
C LEU A 69 -4.51 -11.73 9.60
N ALA A 70 -5.81 -11.42 9.66
CA ALA A 70 -6.67 -11.42 8.48
C ALA A 70 -6.22 -10.40 7.43
N ALA A 71 -5.80 -9.20 7.86
CA ALA A 71 -5.27 -8.17 6.97
C ALA A 71 -3.95 -8.63 6.30
N LEU A 72 -3.03 -9.22 7.06
CA LEU A 72 -1.78 -9.78 6.51
C LEU A 72 -2.04 -10.90 5.49
N ALA A 73 -3.00 -11.78 5.77
CA ALA A 73 -3.43 -12.83 4.84
C ALA A 73 -4.04 -12.24 3.55
N ALA A 74 -4.84 -11.18 3.67
CA ALA A 74 -5.42 -10.50 2.52
C ALA A 74 -4.35 -9.81 1.65
N ILE A 75 -3.38 -9.14 2.27
CA ILE A 75 -2.26 -8.50 1.55
C ILE A 75 -1.43 -9.54 0.81
N THR A 76 -1.07 -10.65 1.47
CA THR A 76 -0.29 -11.72 0.83
C THR A 76 -1.05 -12.36 -0.33
N LEU A 77 -2.36 -12.57 -0.20
CA LEU A 77 -3.20 -13.05 -1.30
C LEU A 77 -3.23 -12.05 -2.47
N PHE A 78 -3.38 -10.76 -2.18
CA PHE A 78 -3.41 -9.70 -3.19
C PHE A 78 -2.10 -9.61 -3.97
N VAL A 79 -0.95 -9.67 -3.27
CA VAL A 79 0.38 -9.68 -3.92
C VAL A 79 0.54 -10.89 -4.83
N LYS A 80 0.07 -12.08 -4.43
CA LYS A 80 0.15 -13.27 -5.29
C LYS A 80 -0.74 -13.17 -6.53
N LEU A 81 -1.93 -12.57 -6.41
CA LEU A 81 -2.89 -12.46 -7.50
C LEU A 81 -2.51 -11.36 -8.51
N VAL A 82 -2.09 -10.20 -8.02
CA VAL A 82 -1.85 -9.00 -8.83
C VAL A 82 -0.37 -8.82 -9.19
N GLY A 83 0.54 -9.32 -8.35
CA GLY A 83 1.97 -9.08 -8.44
C GLY A 83 2.61 -9.50 -9.76
N HIS A 84 2.20 -10.62 -10.35
CA HIS A 84 2.81 -11.08 -11.61
C HIS A 84 2.43 -10.18 -12.81
N VAL A 85 1.23 -9.62 -12.83
CA VAL A 85 0.74 -8.82 -13.98
C VAL A 85 1.15 -7.36 -13.86
N THR A 86 1.17 -6.80 -12.65
CA THR A 86 1.57 -5.40 -12.45
C THR A 86 3.07 -5.20 -12.40
N ALA A 87 3.87 -6.18 -11.96
CA ALA A 87 5.32 -6.04 -11.89
C ALA A 87 5.94 -5.91 -13.29
N ASP A 88 5.48 -6.70 -14.25
CA ASP A 88 5.95 -6.63 -15.64
C ASP A 88 5.64 -5.27 -16.26
N ARG A 89 4.42 -4.77 -16.06
CA ARG A 89 3.99 -3.46 -16.59
C ARG A 89 4.64 -2.28 -15.87
N TRP A 90 4.92 -2.40 -14.58
CA TRP A 90 5.71 -1.41 -13.84
C TRP A 90 7.16 -1.38 -14.33
N ARG A 91 7.78 -2.55 -14.53
CA ARG A 91 9.14 -2.65 -15.10
C ARG A 91 9.22 -2.08 -16.51
N GLU A 92 8.19 -2.28 -17.34
CA GLU A 92 8.08 -1.64 -18.67
C GLU A 92 8.11 -0.09 -18.58
N LEU A 93 7.60 0.49 -17.48
CA LEU A 93 7.53 1.94 -17.27
C LEU A 93 8.76 2.53 -16.54
N THR A 94 9.44 1.76 -15.70
CA THR A 94 10.54 2.26 -14.84
C THR A 94 11.94 1.87 -15.30
N SER A 95 12.08 1.10 -16.37
CA SER A 95 13.38 0.65 -16.88
C SER A 95 14.12 1.77 -17.62
N GLY A 96 14.77 2.64 -16.85
CA GLY A 96 15.56 3.75 -17.37
C GLY A 96 17.05 3.45 -17.61
N ASP A 97 17.57 2.33 -17.11
CA ASP A 97 19.01 2.10 -17.12
C ASP A 97 19.56 1.69 -18.49
N LEU A 98 20.86 1.89 -18.72
CA LEU A 98 21.56 1.45 -19.93
C LEU A 98 21.85 -0.07 -19.91
N THR A 99 20.82 -0.90 -19.78
CA THR A 99 20.95 -2.36 -19.71
C THR A 99 20.27 -3.04 -20.89
N GLY A 100 20.68 -4.29 -21.19
CA GLY A 100 20.01 -5.08 -22.22
C GLY A 100 18.57 -5.45 -21.83
N GLU A 101 18.32 -5.63 -20.53
CA GLU A 101 16.99 -5.93 -20.01
C GLU A 101 16.04 -4.75 -20.14
N SER A 102 16.49 -3.51 -19.88
CA SER A 102 15.66 -2.32 -20.06
C SER A 102 15.34 -2.08 -21.55
N ALA A 103 16.31 -2.31 -22.44
CA ALA A 103 16.09 -2.26 -23.88
C ALA A 103 15.04 -3.30 -24.30
N TRP A 104 15.11 -4.52 -23.75
CA TRP A 104 14.14 -5.57 -24.01
C TRP A 104 12.72 -5.21 -23.55
N TRP A 105 12.57 -4.72 -22.32
CA TRP A 105 11.27 -4.26 -21.80
C TRP A 105 10.69 -3.13 -22.64
N ARG A 106 11.51 -2.16 -23.06
CA ARG A 106 11.05 -1.06 -23.90
C ARG A 106 10.61 -1.54 -25.29
N ALA A 107 11.37 -2.45 -25.89
CA ALA A 107 11.04 -3.04 -27.18
C ALA A 107 9.68 -3.76 -27.14
N ARG A 108 9.36 -4.48 -26.06
CA ARG A 108 8.05 -5.12 -25.88
C ARG A 108 6.90 -4.11 -25.90
N GLY A 109 7.07 -3.00 -25.18
CA GLY A 109 6.09 -1.91 -25.19
C GLY A 109 5.85 -1.36 -26.59
N LEU A 110 6.92 -1.11 -27.36
CA LEU A 110 6.81 -0.61 -28.73
C LEU A 110 6.15 -1.61 -29.69
N VAL A 111 6.44 -2.91 -29.57
CA VAL A 111 5.76 -3.94 -30.38
C VAL A 111 4.29 -3.98 -30.02
N ARG A 112 3.94 -3.95 -28.73
CA ARG A 112 2.55 -3.96 -28.28
C ARG A 112 1.76 -2.75 -28.79
N ASP A 113 2.39 -1.58 -28.86
CA ASP A 113 1.79 -0.35 -29.39
C ASP A 113 1.57 -0.40 -30.92
N GLN A 114 2.31 -1.24 -31.65
CA GLN A 114 2.17 -1.40 -33.10
C GLN A 114 1.13 -2.44 -33.51
N LEU A 115 0.64 -3.26 -32.58
CA LEU A 115 -0.30 -4.32 -32.87
C LEU A 115 -1.74 -3.80 -33.01
N PRO A 116 -2.57 -4.46 -33.84
CA PRO A 116 -3.99 -4.15 -33.92
C PRO A 116 -4.69 -4.30 -32.56
N ARG A 117 -5.70 -3.46 -32.34
CA ARG A 117 -6.52 -3.54 -31.11
C ARG A 117 -7.24 -4.89 -31.08
N GLY A 118 -7.13 -5.60 -29.95
CA GLY A 118 -7.74 -6.91 -29.74
C GLY A 118 -6.81 -8.10 -30.00
N THR A 119 -5.59 -7.86 -30.50
CA THR A 119 -4.54 -8.88 -30.57
C THR A 119 -3.78 -8.91 -29.25
N GLU A 120 -3.68 -10.09 -28.64
CA GLU A 120 -2.87 -10.30 -27.44
C GLU A 120 -1.53 -10.93 -27.82
N VAL A 121 -0.44 -10.44 -27.22
CA VAL A 121 0.90 -11.02 -27.43
C VAL A 121 1.50 -11.44 -26.12
N GLN A 122 1.83 -12.73 -26.07
CA GLN A 122 2.63 -13.33 -25.02
C GLN A 122 4.07 -13.40 -25.51
N PHE A 123 4.90 -12.47 -25.04
CA PHE A 123 6.34 -12.47 -25.34
C PHE A 123 7.06 -13.58 -24.58
N ASP A 124 8.07 -14.17 -25.22
CA ASP A 124 8.96 -15.14 -24.57
C ASP A 124 9.81 -14.45 -23.48
N PRO A 125 10.34 -15.18 -22.48
CA PRO A 125 11.17 -14.58 -21.43
C PRO A 125 12.45 -13.92 -21.96
N PHE A 126 13.00 -12.94 -21.24
CA PHE A 126 14.25 -12.25 -21.60
C PHE A 126 15.41 -13.19 -21.93
N ALA A 127 15.50 -14.34 -21.25
CA ALA A 127 16.54 -15.34 -21.50
C ALA A 127 16.55 -15.91 -22.94
N SER A 128 15.43 -15.82 -23.66
CA SER A 128 15.32 -16.24 -25.06
C SER A 128 15.55 -15.11 -26.06
N ALA A 129 15.61 -13.86 -25.59
CA ALA A 129 15.75 -12.70 -26.45
C ALA A 129 17.22 -12.43 -26.80
N THR A 130 17.45 -11.94 -28.02
CA THR A 130 18.77 -11.49 -28.44
C THR A 130 18.83 -9.97 -28.34
N VAL A 131 19.69 -9.46 -27.45
CA VAL A 131 19.92 -8.03 -27.29
C VAL A 131 21.38 -7.70 -27.56
N THR A 132 21.63 -6.88 -28.58
CA THR A 132 22.98 -6.40 -28.91
C THR A 132 23.03 -4.90 -28.71
N ILE A 133 23.82 -4.45 -27.73
CA ILE A 133 24.06 -3.01 -27.49
C ILE A 133 25.26 -2.59 -28.33
N GLN A 134 25.06 -1.61 -29.19
CA GLN A 134 26.09 -0.98 -30.00
C GLN A 134 26.46 0.38 -29.40
N GLU A 135 27.74 0.56 -29.13
CA GLU A 135 28.34 1.86 -28.75
C GLU A 135 27.70 2.53 -27.52
N LYS A 136 27.03 1.75 -26.65
CA LYS A 136 26.31 2.26 -25.46
C LYS A 136 25.24 3.31 -25.76
N VAL A 137 24.79 3.41 -27.01
CA VAL A 137 23.75 4.38 -27.41
C VAL A 137 22.66 3.71 -28.21
N ASN A 138 22.97 2.65 -28.95
CA ASN A 138 22.00 1.92 -29.76
C ASN A 138 21.83 0.51 -29.25
N ALA A 139 20.62 -0.05 -29.37
CA ALA A 139 20.35 -1.45 -29.07
C ALA A 139 19.52 -2.06 -30.19
N ASN A 140 19.92 -3.24 -30.64
CA ASN A 140 19.13 -4.08 -31.50
C ASN A 140 18.54 -5.21 -30.66
N VAL A 141 17.21 -5.26 -30.58
CA VAL A 141 16.47 -6.23 -29.77
C VAL A 141 15.67 -7.12 -30.70
N VAL A 142 15.88 -8.43 -30.61
CA VAL A 142 15.03 -9.44 -31.26
C VAL A 142 14.18 -10.11 -30.18
N LEU A 143 12.87 -9.95 -30.31
CA LEU A 143 11.85 -10.48 -29.41
C LEU A 143 11.12 -11.65 -30.08
N GLY A 144 11.00 -12.78 -29.40
CA GLY A 144 10.08 -13.85 -29.77
C GLY A 144 8.77 -13.75 -28.98
N GLY A 145 7.69 -14.32 -29.52
CA GLY A 145 6.43 -14.43 -28.79
C GLY A 145 5.30 -15.01 -29.62
N THR A 146 4.24 -15.38 -28.92
CA THR A 146 3.02 -15.92 -29.51
C THR A 146 1.95 -14.84 -29.57
N LEU A 147 1.48 -14.57 -30.78
CA LEU A 147 0.33 -13.73 -31.10
C LEU A 147 -0.94 -14.56 -31.01
N THR A 148 -1.91 -14.10 -30.25
CA THR A 148 -3.27 -14.63 -30.25
C THR A 148 -4.19 -13.58 -30.85
N ASP A 149 -4.75 -13.89 -32.01
CA ASP A 149 -5.74 -13.03 -32.65
C ASP A 149 -7.11 -13.16 -31.97
N SER A 150 -8.00 -12.20 -32.20
CA SER A 150 -9.41 -12.20 -31.81
C SER A 150 -10.19 -13.46 -32.22
N SER A 151 -9.73 -14.16 -33.25
CA SER A 151 -10.24 -15.46 -33.71
C SER A 151 -9.79 -16.65 -32.85
N GLY A 152 -8.91 -16.44 -31.87
CA GLY A 152 -8.30 -17.50 -31.04
C GLY A 152 -7.14 -18.22 -31.73
N LYS A 153 -6.74 -17.82 -32.94
CA LYS A 153 -5.60 -18.39 -33.64
C LYS A 153 -4.29 -17.89 -33.01
N ALA A 154 -3.45 -18.83 -32.60
CA ALA A 154 -2.13 -18.55 -32.06
C ALA A 154 -1.04 -18.72 -33.13
N GLU A 155 -0.22 -17.70 -33.36
CA GLU A 155 0.93 -17.73 -34.28
C GLU A 155 2.20 -17.25 -33.57
N HIS A 156 3.30 -17.99 -33.72
CA HIS A 156 4.57 -17.58 -33.16
C HIS A 156 5.32 -16.66 -34.13
N GLY A 157 5.80 -15.52 -33.63
CA GLY A 157 6.45 -14.50 -34.41
C GLY A 157 7.71 -13.96 -33.73
N ALA A 158 8.55 -13.29 -34.52
CA ALA A 158 9.71 -12.58 -34.01
C ALA A 158 9.74 -11.13 -34.53
N TRP A 159 10.08 -10.20 -33.65
CA TRP A 159 10.17 -8.77 -33.95
C TRP A 159 11.57 -8.25 -33.71
N ARG A 160 12.07 -7.47 -34.67
CA ARG A 160 13.32 -6.74 -34.52
C ARG A 160 13.01 -5.27 -34.23
N VAL A 161 13.51 -4.76 -33.11
CA VAL A 161 13.32 -3.38 -32.67
C VAL A 161 14.67 -2.72 -32.50
N LEU A 162 14.86 -1.60 -33.21
CA LEU A 162 16.01 -0.73 -33.06
C LEU A 162 15.68 0.37 -32.03
N LEU A 163 16.51 0.46 -31.01
CA LEU A 163 16.37 1.42 -29.92
C LEU A 163 17.60 2.32 -29.86
N ARG A 164 17.37 3.56 -29.43
CA ARG A 164 18.40 4.52 -29.07
C ARG A 164 18.20 4.97 -27.64
N TYR A 165 19.26 4.95 -26.84
CA TYR A 165 19.25 5.44 -25.48
C TYR A 165 19.26 6.97 -25.47
N ASN A 166 18.32 7.55 -24.74
CA ASN A 166 18.26 8.98 -24.52
C ASN A 166 18.78 9.31 -23.11
N GLU A 167 20.01 9.80 -23.03
CA GLU A 167 20.66 10.15 -21.76
C GLU A 167 19.88 11.23 -20.98
N SER A 168 19.28 12.20 -21.67
CA SER A 168 18.51 13.28 -21.01
C SER A 168 17.25 12.78 -20.30
N ARG A 169 16.68 11.66 -20.77
CA ARG A 169 15.49 11.03 -20.18
C ARG A 169 15.81 9.79 -19.37
N GLY A 170 17.07 9.34 -19.39
CA GLY A 170 17.49 8.05 -18.84
C GLY A 170 16.56 6.95 -19.30
N ALA A 171 16.36 6.77 -20.61
CA ALA A 171 15.43 5.77 -21.13
C ALA A 171 15.73 5.41 -22.59
N TRP A 172 15.38 4.17 -22.98
CA TRP A 172 15.39 3.74 -24.38
C TRP A 172 14.18 4.32 -25.15
N ALA A 173 14.44 4.80 -26.36
CA ALA A 173 13.43 5.26 -27.30
C ALA A 173 13.55 4.51 -28.63
N ALA A 174 12.49 4.49 -29.44
CA ALA A 174 12.57 3.98 -30.80
C ALA A 174 13.64 4.76 -31.56
N ALA A 175 14.56 4.05 -32.23
CA ALA A 175 15.51 4.71 -33.11
C ALA A 175 14.73 5.36 -34.28
N PRO A 176 15.10 6.57 -34.72
CA PRO A 176 14.53 7.15 -35.92
C PRO A 176 14.79 6.21 -37.10
N LYS A 177 13.76 6.02 -37.95
CA LYS A 177 13.84 5.22 -39.18
C LYS A 177 14.79 5.83 -40.19
#